data_AF-A0A7Y2AYQ9-F1
#
_entry.id   AF-A0A7Y2AYQ9-F1
#
_cell.length_a   1.000
_cell.length_b   1.000
_cell.length_c   1.000
_cell.angle_alpha   90.00
_cell.angle_beta   90.00
_cell.angle_gamma   90.00
#
_symmetry.space_group_name_H-M   'P 1'
#
loop_
_entity.id
_entity.type
_entity.pdbx_description
1 polymer ?
#
loop_
_entity_poly.entity_id
_entity_poly.type
_entity_poly.pdbx_seq_one_letter_code
_entity_poly.pdbx_strand_id
1 'polypeptide(L)'
;MSWPLLKGRGFSMIELLIVMALVALLLTLAAPSYLGVQLRINRTAAAGELMGAATCQEKLRAFRGQYDTRQCKPDDSDFYRYRFDPPDSGATRFFRISAEPRGKQVKDRCGALSLDERGARSAGGRMDSPACWSGR
;
A
#
# COMPACT_ATOMS: atom_id res chain seq x y z
N MET A 1 -20.92 63.31 -4.87
CA MET A 1 -19.83 62.39 -5.22
C MET A 1 -20.44 61.12 -5.81
N SER A 2 -20.69 61.13 -7.12
CA SER A 2 -21.23 59.99 -7.86
C SER A 2 -20.07 59.13 -8.35
N TRP A 3 -19.85 57.97 -7.72
CA TRP A 3 -18.94 56.95 -8.25
C TRP A 3 -19.53 56.38 -9.56
N PRO A 4 -18.76 56.31 -10.65
CA PRO A 4 -19.21 55.65 -11.86
C PRO A 4 -19.32 54.14 -11.58
N LEU A 5 -20.51 53.60 -11.78
CA LEU A 5 -20.79 52.16 -11.73
C LEU A 5 -19.92 51.47 -12.79
N LEU A 6 -18.97 50.66 -12.34
CA LEU A 6 -18.21 49.78 -13.22
C LEU A 6 -19.21 48.87 -13.95
N LYS A 7 -19.29 49.03 -15.27
CA LYS A 7 -20.11 48.21 -16.15
C LYS A 7 -19.70 46.75 -15.95
N GLY A 8 -20.62 45.93 -15.41
CA GLY A 8 -20.41 44.50 -15.27
C GLY A 8 -20.13 43.89 -16.64
N ARG A 9 -18.87 43.52 -16.88
CA ARG A 9 -18.45 42.85 -18.11
C ARG A 9 -18.99 41.42 -18.01
N GLY A 10 -19.99 41.10 -18.83
CA GLY A 10 -20.52 39.75 -18.95
C GLY A 10 -19.44 38.80 -19.45
N PHE A 11 -19.42 37.59 -18.92
CA PHE A 11 -18.53 36.50 -19.32
C PHE A 11 -18.74 36.19 -20.81
N SER A 12 -17.68 36.16 -21.61
CA SER A 12 -17.83 35.85 -23.04
C SER A 12 -17.90 34.33 -23.26
N MET A 13 -18.63 33.88 -24.29
CA MET A 13 -18.63 32.45 -24.65
C MET A 13 -17.23 31.94 -25.01
N ILE A 14 -16.39 32.78 -25.62
CA ILE A 14 -15.02 32.41 -25.98
C ILE A 14 -14.16 32.19 -24.73
N GLU A 15 -14.37 32.98 -23.67
CA GLU A 15 -13.67 32.85 -22.39
C GLU A 15 -14.01 31.53 -21.71
N LEU A 16 -15.28 31.10 -21.77
CA LEU A 16 -15.71 29.81 -21.23
C LEU A 16 -15.10 28.63 -22.01
N LEU A 17 -15.03 28.73 -23.34
CA LEU A 17 -14.39 27.71 -24.18
C LEU A 17 -12.89 27.57 -23.88
N ILE A 18 -12.19 28.69 -23.66
CA ILE A 18 -10.77 28.68 -23.29
C ILE A 18 -10.58 28.05 -21.91
N VAL A 19 -11.42 28.38 -20.92
CA VAL A 19 -11.36 27.76 -19.58
C VAL A 19 -11.58 26.25 -19.65
N MET A 20 -12.58 25.79 -20.41
CA MET A 20 -12.84 24.36 -20.57
C MET A 20 -11.67 23.63 -21.26
N ALA A 21 -11.07 24.25 -22.29
CA ALA A 21 -9.89 23.70 -22.96
C ALA A 21 -8.70 23.56 -22.01
N LEU A 22 -8.47 24.56 -21.15
CA LEU A 22 -7.42 24.52 -20.13
C LEU A 22 -7.69 23.46 -19.06
N VAL A 23 -8.93 23.32 -18.60
CA VAL A 23 -9.30 22.27 -17.63
C VAL A 23 -9.08 20.88 -18.22
N ALA A 24 -9.48 20.65 -19.48
CA ALA A 24 -9.25 19.38 -20.16
C ALA A 24 -7.75 19.04 -20.26
N LEU A 25 -6.92 20.03 -20.60
CA LEU A 25 -5.47 19.88 -20.65
C LEU A 25 -4.88 19.51 -19.27
N LEU A 26 -5.27 20.22 -18.21
CA LEU A 26 -4.77 19.98 -16.86
C LEU A 26 -5.15 18.58 -16.33
N LEU A 27 -6.36 18.09 -16.65
CA LEU A 27 -6.80 16.75 -16.26
C LEU A 27 -5.93 15.64 -16.84
N THR A 28 -5.43 15.81 -18.08
CA THR A 28 -4.55 14.81 -18.71
C THR A 28 -3.20 14.70 -18.00
N LEU A 29 -2.66 15.80 -17.48
CA LEU A 29 -1.37 15.83 -16.80
C LEU A 29 -1.44 15.32 -15.36
N ALA A 30 -2.58 15.47 -14.69
CA ALA A 30 -2.74 15.11 -13.28
C ALA A 30 -2.94 13.60 -13.03
N ALA A 31 -3.60 12.89 -13.95
CA ALA A 31 -4.03 11.50 -13.77
C ALA A 31 -2.93 10.45 -13.49
N PRO A 32 -1.75 10.44 -14.16
CA PRO A 32 -0.79 9.33 -14.03
C PRO A 32 -0.10 9.27 -12.66
N SER A 33 -0.07 10.37 -11.91
CA SER A 33 0.62 10.44 -10.60
C SER A 33 -0.05 9.62 -9.50
N TYR A 34 -1.34 9.32 -9.62
CA TYR A 34 -2.14 8.72 -8.53
C TYR A 34 -1.90 7.21 -8.36
N LEU A 35 -1.65 6.49 -9.46
CA LEU A 35 -1.49 5.03 -9.43
C LEU A 35 -0.26 4.60 -8.64
N GLY A 36 0.86 5.32 -8.77
CA GLY A 36 2.09 5.01 -8.03
C GLY A 36 1.94 5.24 -6.53
N VAL A 37 1.17 6.25 -6.13
CA VAL A 37 0.90 6.56 -4.72
C VAL A 37 0.08 5.45 -4.07
N GLN A 38 -0.98 4.97 -4.75
CA GLN A 38 -1.82 3.91 -4.20
C GLN A 38 -1.04 2.61 -3.97
N LEU A 39 -0.17 2.22 -4.91
CA LEU A 39 0.68 1.03 -4.76
C LEU A 39 1.58 1.15 -3.51
N ARG A 40 2.16 2.34 -3.26
CA ARG A 40 2.99 2.58 -2.07
C ARG A 40 2.18 2.54 -0.78
N ILE A 41 1.00 3.17 -0.74
CA ILE A 41 0.10 3.15 0.43
C ILE A 41 -0.26 1.70 0.79
N ASN A 42 -0.72 0.91 -0.19
CA ASN A 42 -1.07 -0.48 0.01
C ASN A 42 0.13 -1.30 0.51
N ARG A 43 1.33 -1.03 -0.01
CA ARG A 43 2.57 -1.69 0.42
C ARG A 43 2.90 -1.36 1.87
N THR A 44 2.76 -0.10 2.28
CA THR A 44 2.99 0.31 3.68
C THR A 44 1.97 -0.30 4.63
N ALA A 45 0.70 -0.42 4.21
CA ALA A 45 -0.33 -1.10 4.98
C ALA A 45 0.02 -2.59 5.16
N ALA A 46 0.37 -3.28 4.06
CA ALA A 46 0.78 -4.68 4.14
C ALA A 46 2.02 -4.90 5.00
N ALA A 47 3.02 -4.01 4.93
CA ALA A 47 4.19 -4.08 5.82
C ALA A 47 3.79 -3.92 7.30
N GLY A 48 2.82 -3.06 7.61
CA GLY A 48 2.24 -2.93 8.95
C GLY A 48 1.59 -4.23 9.44
N GLU A 49 0.75 -4.85 8.60
CA GLU A 49 0.11 -6.14 8.92
C GLU A 49 1.12 -7.26 9.15
N LEU A 50 2.19 -7.34 8.34
CA LEU A 50 3.27 -8.32 8.53
C LEU A 50 3.98 -8.11 9.88
N MET A 51 4.27 -6.86 10.26
CA MET A 51 4.90 -6.55 11.55
C MET A 51 3.97 -6.83 12.74
N GLY A 52 2.66 -6.57 12.58
CA GLY A 52 1.64 -6.91 13.57
C GLY A 52 1.54 -8.42 13.80
N ALA A 53 1.48 -9.19 12.71
CA ALA A 53 1.47 -10.65 12.74
C ALA A 53 2.73 -11.23 13.40
N ALA A 54 3.92 -10.73 13.05
CA ALA A 54 5.17 -11.16 13.67
C ALA A 54 5.19 -10.85 15.18
N THR A 55 4.74 -9.66 15.59
CA THR A 55 4.65 -9.30 17.01
C THR A 55 3.70 -10.23 17.78
N CYS A 56 2.59 -10.62 17.16
CA CYS A 56 1.64 -11.57 17.73
C CYS A 56 2.25 -12.98 17.85
N GLN A 57 3.00 -13.45 16.84
CA GLN A 57 3.72 -14.72 16.88
C GLN A 57 4.80 -14.75 17.98
N GLU A 58 5.56 -13.67 18.16
CA GLU A 58 6.54 -13.58 19.25
C GLU A 58 5.89 -13.66 20.64
N LYS A 59 4.72 -13.04 20.81
CA LYS A 59 3.94 -13.18 22.05
C LYS A 59 3.52 -14.63 22.27
N LEU A 60 3.01 -15.31 21.25
CA LEU A 60 2.63 -16.73 21.35
C LEU A 60 3.83 -17.60 21.74
N ARG A 61 4.98 -17.37 21.12
CA ARG A 61 6.23 -18.07 21.48
C ARG A 61 6.66 -17.78 22.91
N ALA A 62 6.53 -16.55 23.39
CA ALA A 62 6.86 -16.20 24.77
C ALA A 62 5.99 -16.95 25.78
N PHE A 63 4.70 -17.17 25.48
CA PHE A 63 3.78 -17.87 26.39
C PHE A 63 3.82 -19.40 26.25
N ARG A 64 3.97 -19.93 25.04
CA ARG A 64 3.83 -21.37 24.74
C ARG A 64 5.14 -22.06 24.38
N GLY A 65 6.23 -21.31 24.25
CA GLY A 65 7.54 -21.80 23.80
C GLY A 65 7.64 -22.10 22.31
N GLN A 66 6.55 -21.96 21.54
CA GLN A 66 6.47 -22.28 20.12
C GLN A 66 5.58 -21.28 19.39
N TYR A 67 5.79 -21.14 18.08
CA TYR A 67 4.92 -20.37 17.19
C TYR A 67 3.69 -21.19 16.79
N ASP A 68 2.60 -20.50 16.46
CA ASP A 68 1.33 -21.10 16.02
C ASP A 68 0.78 -20.31 14.83
N THR A 69 1.09 -20.79 13.64
CA THR A 69 0.72 -20.20 12.34
C THR A 69 -0.76 -20.33 11.98
N ARG A 70 -1.59 -20.99 12.82
CA ARG A 70 -3.06 -20.95 12.71
C ARG A 70 -3.63 -19.65 13.26
N GLN A 71 -2.85 -18.94 14.08
CA GLN A 71 -3.21 -17.68 14.72
C GLN A 71 -2.39 -16.52 14.14
N CYS A 72 -2.78 -15.29 14.50
CA CYS A 72 -2.08 -14.06 14.11
C CYS A 72 -2.00 -13.82 12.59
N LYS A 73 -2.86 -14.47 11.80
CA LYS A 73 -2.95 -14.23 10.36
C LYS A 73 -3.82 -12.98 10.13
N PRO A 74 -3.30 -11.95 9.44
CA PRO A 74 -4.12 -10.82 9.01
C PRO A 74 -5.19 -11.25 8.00
N ASP A 75 -6.29 -10.51 7.96
CA ASP A 75 -7.32 -10.72 6.94
C ASP A 75 -6.80 -10.36 5.55
N ASP A 76 -7.20 -11.16 4.55
CA ASP A 76 -6.89 -10.87 3.16
C ASP A 76 -7.56 -9.56 2.73
N SER A 77 -6.86 -8.79 1.90
CA SER A 77 -7.40 -7.58 1.27
C SER A 77 -7.54 -7.75 -0.25
N ASP A 78 -8.12 -6.75 -0.91
CA ASP A 78 -8.17 -6.69 -2.37
C ASP A 78 -6.77 -6.58 -3.02
N PHE A 79 -5.77 -6.14 -2.25
CA PHE A 79 -4.42 -5.83 -2.74
C PHE A 79 -3.37 -6.86 -2.31
N TYR A 80 -3.59 -7.56 -1.20
CA TYR A 80 -2.66 -8.54 -0.66
C TYR A 80 -3.39 -9.72 -0.04
N ARG A 81 -2.88 -10.92 -0.29
CA ARG A 81 -3.23 -12.15 0.44
C ARG A 81 -2.10 -12.52 1.38
N TYR A 82 -2.43 -12.88 2.60
CA TYR A 82 -1.44 -13.24 3.60
C TYR A 82 -1.29 -14.76 3.72
N ARG A 83 -0.04 -15.24 3.81
CA ARG A 83 0.26 -16.66 3.99
C ARG A 83 1.42 -16.87 4.95
N PHE A 84 1.23 -17.83 5.86
CA PHE A 84 2.30 -18.37 6.67
C PHE A 84 2.95 -19.58 6.00
N ASP A 85 4.23 -19.74 6.25
CA ASP A 85 5.03 -20.91 5.96
C ASP A 85 5.80 -21.31 7.24
N PRO A 86 5.56 -22.50 7.82
CA PRO A 86 4.59 -23.50 7.38
C PRO A 86 3.13 -23.05 7.59
N PRO A 87 2.19 -23.45 6.73
CA PRO A 87 0.77 -23.12 6.92
C PRO A 87 0.13 -24.02 7.98
N ASP A 88 -0.87 -23.48 8.69
CA ASP A 88 -1.77 -24.20 9.59
C ASP A 88 -1.08 -25.14 10.61
N SER A 89 0.11 -24.75 11.09
CA SER A 89 0.84 -25.43 12.15
C SER A 89 0.56 -24.79 13.51
N GLY A 90 0.14 -25.60 14.48
CA GLY A 90 -0.09 -25.17 15.87
C GLY A 90 1.15 -25.18 16.76
N ALA A 91 2.28 -25.61 16.20
CA ALA A 91 3.51 -25.89 16.92
C ALA A 91 4.67 -25.89 15.92
N THR A 92 5.39 -24.77 15.82
CA THR A 92 6.59 -24.65 14.97
C THR A 92 7.68 -23.81 15.63
N ARG A 93 8.93 -24.05 15.22
CA ARG A 93 10.12 -23.32 15.71
C ARG A 93 10.46 -22.09 14.88
N PHE A 94 9.88 -21.98 13.69
CA PHE A 94 10.12 -20.91 12.74
C PHE A 94 8.81 -20.54 12.04
N PHE A 95 8.74 -19.32 11.51
CA PHE A 95 7.64 -18.90 10.67
C PHE A 95 8.13 -17.89 9.65
N ARG A 96 7.56 -17.93 8.45
CA ARG A 96 7.62 -16.84 7.50
C ARG A 96 6.21 -16.41 7.17
N ILE A 97 5.90 -15.13 7.32
CA ILE A 97 4.67 -14.54 6.81
C ILE A 97 4.97 -13.77 5.52
N SER A 98 4.10 -13.93 4.53
CA SER A 98 4.19 -13.25 3.25
C SER A 98 2.90 -12.53 2.90
N ALA A 99 3.03 -11.37 2.25
CA ALA A 99 1.95 -10.62 1.64
C ALA A 99 2.09 -10.74 0.11
N GLU A 100 1.26 -11.56 -0.50
CA GLU A 100 1.22 -11.82 -1.94
C GLU A 100 0.33 -10.79 -2.66
N PRO A 101 0.85 -9.99 -3.62
CA PRO A 101 0.06 -8.94 -4.25
C PRO A 101 -1.09 -9.50 -5.09
N ARG A 102 -2.22 -8.78 -5.07
CA ARG A 102 -3.46 -9.09 -5.80
C ARG A 102 -3.98 -7.86 -6.54
N GLY A 103 -4.85 -8.11 -7.52
CA GLY A 103 -5.51 -7.05 -8.28
C GLY A 103 -4.51 -6.06 -8.90
N LYS A 104 -4.74 -4.76 -8.67
CA LYS A 104 -3.86 -3.69 -9.19
C LYS A 104 -2.45 -3.71 -8.58
N GLN A 105 -2.28 -4.31 -7.39
CA GLN A 105 -1.00 -4.36 -6.68
C GLN A 105 0.02 -5.29 -7.36
N VAL A 106 -0.41 -6.20 -8.23
CA VAL A 106 0.49 -7.07 -9.01
C VAL A 106 1.45 -6.28 -9.90
N LYS A 107 1.09 -5.05 -10.27
CA LYS A 107 1.95 -4.14 -11.05
C LYS A 107 3.06 -3.50 -10.22
N ASP A 108 3.10 -3.72 -8.90
CA ASP A 108 4.14 -3.21 -8.04
C ASP A 108 5.46 -3.95 -8.27
N ARG A 109 6.52 -3.21 -8.61
CA ARG A 109 7.89 -3.70 -8.77
C ARG A 109 8.45 -4.47 -7.56
N CYS A 110 7.89 -4.26 -6.37
CA CYS A 110 8.33 -4.91 -5.14
C CYS A 110 7.82 -6.34 -4.97
N GLY A 111 6.79 -6.74 -5.72
CA GLY A 111 6.23 -8.09 -5.63
C GLY A 111 5.74 -8.45 -4.22
N ALA A 112 5.89 -9.73 -3.86
CA ALA A 112 5.50 -10.22 -2.54
C ALA A 112 6.48 -9.75 -1.45
N LEU A 113 5.95 -9.23 -0.35
CA LEU A 113 6.73 -8.89 0.83
C LEU A 113 6.75 -10.08 1.78
N SER A 114 7.87 -10.33 2.47
CA SER A 114 7.89 -11.34 3.52
C SER A 114 8.70 -10.91 4.74
N LEU A 115 8.32 -11.43 5.89
CA LEU A 115 9.00 -11.29 7.18
C LEU A 115 9.09 -12.66 7.84
N ASP A 116 10.26 -13.00 8.40
CA ASP A 116 10.45 -14.23 9.17
C ASP A 116 10.67 -13.97 10.67
N GLU A 117 10.78 -15.04 11.44
CA GLU A 117 10.97 -14.97 12.90
C GLU A 117 12.27 -14.30 13.35
N ARG A 118 13.24 -14.15 12.45
CA ARG A 118 14.50 -13.44 12.73
C ARG A 118 14.39 -11.95 12.41
N GLY A 119 13.24 -11.50 11.90
CA GLY A 119 13.04 -10.15 11.42
C GLY A 119 13.60 -9.92 10.01
N ALA A 120 13.98 -10.98 9.28
CA ALA A 120 14.52 -10.83 7.94
C ALA A 120 13.40 -10.44 6.96
N ARG A 121 13.62 -9.32 6.27
CA ARG A 121 12.65 -8.70 5.36
C ARG A 121 13.03 -8.99 3.92
N SER A 122 12.08 -9.43 3.11
CA SER A 122 12.30 -9.64 1.68
C SER A 122 11.20 -9.01 0.83
N ALA A 123 11.53 -8.72 -0.43
CA ALA A 123 10.57 -8.26 -1.43
C ALA A 123 10.86 -8.93 -2.78
N GLY A 124 9.85 -9.55 -3.40
CA GLY A 124 9.99 -10.22 -4.70
C GLY A 124 11.03 -11.35 -4.69
N GLY A 125 11.23 -12.00 -3.54
CA GLY A 125 12.24 -13.05 -3.35
C GLY A 125 13.67 -12.52 -3.14
N ARG A 126 13.89 -11.20 -3.13
CA ARG A 126 15.18 -10.59 -2.79
C ARG A 126 15.20 -10.22 -1.31
N MET A 127 16.20 -10.73 -0.59
CA MET A 127 16.48 -10.31 0.79
C MET A 127 16.88 -8.83 0.84
N ASP A 128 16.66 -8.20 1.98
CA ASP A 128 17.13 -6.84 2.30
C ASP A 128 16.81 -5.82 1.21
N SER A 129 15.51 -5.69 0.92
CA SER A 129 14.98 -4.72 -0.05
C SER A 129 14.43 -3.47 0.65
N PRO A 130 15.26 -2.56 1.20
CA PRO A 130 14.82 -1.43 2.01
C PRO A 130 13.97 -0.45 1.21
N ALA A 131 14.18 -0.32 -0.10
CA ALA A 131 13.32 0.50 -0.96
C ALA A 131 11.87 0.02 -0.98
N CYS A 132 11.63 -1.28 -0.83
CA CYS A 132 10.28 -1.85 -0.78
C CYS A 132 9.66 -1.77 0.61
N TRP A 133 10.47 -1.83 1.66
CA TRP A 133 10.00 -1.81 3.06
C TRP A 133 9.94 -0.43 3.70
N SER A 134 10.66 0.57 3.16
CA SER A 134 10.78 1.90 3.78
C SER A 134 9.63 2.86 3.45
N GLY A 135 8.58 2.41 2.74
CA GLY A 135 7.45 3.24 2.35
C GLY A 135 7.79 4.41 1.41
N ARG A 136 9.03 4.46 0.89
CA ARG A 136 9.52 5.49 -0.03
C ARG A 136 9.43 5.07 -1.48
#